data_AF-A0A6A6TAI6-F1
#
_entry.id   AF-A0A6A6TAI6-F1
#
_cell.length_a   1.000
_cell.length_b   1.000
_cell.length_c   1.000
_cell.angle_alpha   90.00
_cell.angle_beta   90.00
_cell.angle_gamma   90.00
#
_symmetry.space_group_name_H-M   'P 1'
#
loop_
_entity.id
_entity.type
_entity.pdbx_description
1 polymer ?
#
loop_
_entity_poly.entity_id
_entity_poly.type
_entity_poly.pdbx_seq_one_letter_code
_entity_poly.pdbx_strand_id
1 'polypeptide(L)'
;MQIIRVASRASSLAFLSFPFQICAQSASTSQKISCGYSNTTHALTFTTSSIPVASYCFDFAELFRGNATQGFVNQTKVLSSGAFGEAGIHWQLENVDTFDLQGNYTSVLYHQHIPNPASHDWKPGHYAERVAMIYGGTSCTEANPSGNKTLLPWYGFSCWSEDEGSCGTTPYKIGSFNLGSGVDKKNQHTCWMFAEEGAAPRVSTSFWSMLGILVGTYLAFWLAL
;
A
#
# COMPACT_ATOMS: atom_id res chain seq x y z
N MET A 1 -24.05 -21.62 50.60
CA MET A 1 -22.73 -21.21 50.06
C MET A 1 -22.84 -21.09 48.55
N GLN A 2 -22.97 -19.87 48.03
CA GLN A 2 -23.03 -19.60 46.60
C GLN A 2 -21.61 -19.34 46.08
N ILE A 3 -21.16 -20.13 45.12
CA ILE A 3 -19.86 -19.99 44.47
C ILE A 3 -20.03 -19.02 43.30
N ILE A 4 -19.55 -17.79 43.48
CA ILE A 4 -19.51 -16.77 42.42
C ILE A 4 -18.37 -17.15 41.47
N ARG A 5 -18.71 -17.62 40.27
CA ARG A 5 -17.74 -17.74 39.17
C ARG A 5 -17.41 -16.35 38.66
N VAL A 6 -16.24 -15.85 39.04
CA VAL A 6 -15.64 -14.65 38.45
C VAL A 6 -15.16 -15.05 37.05
N ALA A 7 -15.92 -14.66 36.03
CA ALA A 7 -15.47 -14.74 34.65
C ALA A 7 -14.37 -13.69 34.46
N SER A 8 -13.11 -14.13 34.47
CA SER A 8 -11.99 -13.30 34.03
C SER A 8 -12.17 -13.04 32.54
N ARG A 9 -12.69 -11.87 32.18
CA ARG A 9 -12.54 -11.35 30.83
C ARG A 9 -11.04 -11.11 30.63
N ALA A 10 -10.39 -12.03 29.93
CA ALA A 10 -9.10 -11.76 29.33
C ALA A 10 -9.34 -10.60 28.34
N SER A 11 -8.90 -9.41 28.73
CA SER A 11 -8.82 -8.27 27.85
C SER A 11 -7.83 -8.63 26.75
N SER A 12 -8.34 -9.14 25.62
CA SER A 12 -7.56 -9.22 24.39
C SER A 12 -7.08 -7.82 24.10
N LEU A 13 -5.79 -7.57 24.32
CA LEU A 13 -5.08 -6.46 23.72
C LEU A 13 -5.22 -6.65 22.22
N ALA A 14 -6.20 -5.99 21.63
CA ALA A 14 -6.25 -5.79 20.19
C ALA A 14 -4.98 -5.02 19.85
N PHE A 15 -3.94 -5.74 19.41
CA PHE A 15 -2.90 -5.12 18.60
C PHE A 15 -3.65 -4.35 17.52
N LEU A 16 -3.51 -3.04 17.51
CA LEU A 16 -4.06 -2.16 16.50
C LEU A 16 -3.33 -2.52 15.20
N SER A 17 -3.75 -3.60 14.55
CA SER A 17 -3.22 -4.03 13.28
C SER A 17 -3.83 -3.13 12.22
N PHE A 18 -3.14 -2.04 11.90
CA PHE A 18 -3.58 -1.15 10.84
C PHE A 18 -3.49 -1.88 9.50
N PRO A 19 -4.58 -1.91 8.71
CA PRO A 19 -4.57 -2.65 7.47
C PRO A 19 -3.59 -1.99 6.51
N PHE A 20 -2.66 -2.77 6.00
CA PHE A 20 -1.99 -2.44 4.76
C PHE A 20 -2.98 -2.63 3.62
N GLN A 21 -3.04 -1.67 2.69
CA GLN A 21 -3.87 -1.74 1.51
C GLN A 21 -3.04 -1.42 0.26
N ILE A 22 -3.19 -2.25 -0.77
CA ILE A 22 -2.80 -1.91 -2.13
C ILE A 22 -4.05 -1.94 -3.00
N CYS A 23 -4.36 -0.82 -3.63
CA CYS A 23 -5.45 -0.73 -4.58
C CYS A 23 -4.88 -0.61 -6.00
N ALA A 24 -5.42 -1.37 -6.94
CA ALA A 24 -5.10 -1.25 -8.36
C ALA A 24 -6.32 -0.79 -9.16
N GLN A 25 -6.12 0.19 -10.05
CA GLN A 25 -7.18 0.74 -10.91
C GLN A 25 -6.87 0.53 -12.39
N SER A 26 -7.88 0.13 -13.16
CA SER A 26 -7.80 -0.01 -14.62
C SER A 26 -8.08 1.33 -15.30
N ALA A 27 -7.24 1.72 -16.24
CA ALA A 27 -7.49 2.90 -17.07
C ALA A 27 -8.52 2.58 -18.16
N SER A 28 -9.73 3.15 -18.09
CA SER A 28 -10.65 3.19 -19.23
C SER A 28 -10.38 4.44 -20.08
N THR A 29 -10.58 4.35 -21.40
CA THR A 29 -10.13 5.30 -22.44
C THR A 29 -10.63 6.76 -22.33
N SER A 30 -11.42 7.11 -21.30
CA SER A 30 -11.92 8.48 -21.07
C SER A 30 -11.73 9.02 -19.65
N GLN A 31 -11.11 8.28 -18.73
CA GLN A 31 -10.87 8.75 -17.37
C GLN A 31 -9.37 8.95 -17.10
N LYS A 32 -9.01 10.18 -16.75
CA LYS A 32 -7.72 10.51 -16.15
C LYS A 32 -7.56 9.65 -14.90
N ILE A 33 -6.58 8.74 -14.88
CA ILE A 33 -6.24 7.89 -13.75
C ILE A 33 -6.04 8.79 -12.52
N SER A 34 -7.00 8.79 -11.61
CA SER A 34 -6.94 9.53 -10.35
C SER A 34 -6.94 8.52 -9.23
N CYS A 35 -5.73 8.16 -8.86
CA CYS A 35 -5.36 7.29 -7.77
C CYS A 35 -5.54 7.96 -6.38
N GLY A 36 -6.57 8.80 -6.26
CA GLY A 36 -6.95 9.40 -4.99
C GLY A 36 -7.74 8.40 -4.16
N TYR A 37 -7.52 8.40 -2.85
CA TYR A 37 -8.22 7.54 -1.89
C TYR A 37 -9.76 7.58 -2.05
N SER A 38 -10.31 8.75 -2.39
CA SER A 38 -11.75 8.96 -2.64
C SER A 38 -12.32 8.25 -3.88
N ASN A 39 -11.47 7.76 -4.79
CA ASN A 39 -11.87 7.03 -6.00
C ASN A 39 -11.65 5.51 -5.89
N THR A 40 -11.34 5.00 -4.69
CA THR A 40 -10.99 3.59 -4.48
C THR A 40 -12.18 2.65 -4.34
N THR A 41 -13.40 3.17 -4.28
CA THR A 41 -14.62 2.39 -4.03
C THR A 41 -14.83 1.22 -4.99
N HIS A 42 -14.29 1.31 -6.22
CA HIS A 42 -14.34 0.25 -7.23
C HIS A 42 -12.96 -0.32 -7.60
N ALA A 43 -11.90 0.09 -6.90
CA ALA A 43 -10.55 -0.40 -7.13
C ALA A 43 -10.40 -1.82 -6.59
N LEU A 44 -9.59 -2.63 -7.26
CA LEU A 44 -9.22 -3.94 -6.74
C LEU A 44 -8.31 -3.76 -5.55
N THR A 45 -8.75 -4.20 -4.38
CA THR A 45 -8.03 -3.93 -3.13
C THR A 45 -7.53 -5.24 -2.54
N PHE A 46 -6.23 -5.29 -2.27
CA PHE A 46 -5.62 -6.30 -1.41
C PHE A 46 -5.39 -5.68 -0.04
N THR A 47 -5.80 -6.38 1.03
CA THR A 47 -5.55 -5.96 2.40
C THR A 47 -4.92 -7.05 3.25
N THR A 48 -4.08 -6.64 4.19
CA THR A 48 -3.54 -7.54 5.21
C THR A 48 -3.21 -6.80 6.51
N SER A 49 -3.47 -7.46 7.63
CA SER A 49 -3.00 -7.07 8.97
C SER A 49 -1.74 -7.83 9.38
N SER A 50 -1.30 -8.83 8.62
CA SER A 50 -0.15 -9.68 8.95
C SER A 50 1.16 -9.00 8.56
N ILE A 51 2.19 -9.11 9.39
CA ILE A 51 3.57 -8.75 9.02
C ILE A 51 4.24 -10.03 8.50
N PRO A 52 4.65 -10.10 7.23
CA PRO A 52 5.30 -11.29 6.70
C PRO A 52 6.59 -11.63 7.44
N VAL A 53 6.82 -12.92 7.71
CA VAL A 53 8.10 -13.42 8.25
C VAL A 53 9.16 -13.50 7.15
N ALA A 54 8.73 -13.82 5.93
CA ALA A 54 9.52 -13.71 4.72
C ALA A 54 8.71 -13.00 3.64
N SER A 55 9.42 -12.37 2.71
CA SER A 55 8.78 -11.80 1.52
C SER A 55 8.00 -12.87 0.75
N TYR A 56 6.79 -12.52 0.33
CA TYR A 56 5.94 -13.38 -0.49
C TYR A 56 5.47 -12.63 -1.73
N CYS A 57 5.45 -13.33 -2.86
CA CYS A 57 4.99 -12.78 -4.12
C CYS A 57 3.55 -13.21 -4.40
N PHE A 58 2.70 -12.25 -4.71
CA PHE A 58 1.35 -12.49 -5.20
C PHE A 58 1.28 -12.16 -6.69
N ASP A 59 0.87 -13.14 -7.49
CA ASP A 59 0.55 -12.93 -8.90
C ASP A 59 -0.81 -12.24 -9.02
N PHE A 60 -0.81 -11.04 -9.59
CA PHE A 60 -1.96 -10.13 -9.54
C PHE A 60 -3.20 -10.72 -10.20
N ALA A 61 -3.04 -11.22 -11.44
CA ALA A 61 -4.14 -11.80 -12.19
C ALA A 61 -4.64 -13.13 -11.60
N GLU A 62 -3.77 -13.94 -10.99
CA GLU A 62 -4.19 -15.19 -10.36
C GLU A 62 -4.97 -14.93 -9.07
N LEU A 63 -4.52 -13.95 -8.29
CA LEU A 63 -5.15 -13.56 -7.03
C LEU A 63 -6.57 -13.04 -7.25
N PHE A 64 -6.75 -12.08 -8.18
CA PHE A 64 -8.05 -11.43 -8.41
C PHE A 64 -8.98 -12.19 -9.36
N ARG A 65 -8.49 -13.16 -10.14
CA ARG A 65 -9.35 -14.07 -10.92
C ARG A 65 -9.98 -15.17 -10.06
N GLY A 66 -9.37 -15.48 -8.92
CA GLY A 66 -9.83 -16.55 -8.03
C GLY A 66 -11.22 -16.28 -7.42
N ASN A 67 -11.86 -17.34 -6.94
CA ASN A 67 -13.14 -17.23 -6.22
C ASN A 67 -12.98 -16.88 -4.74
N ALA A 68 -11.74 -16.83 -4.23
CA ALA A 68 -11.45 -16.59 -2.83
C ALA A 68 -11.31 -15.08 -2.57
N THR A 69 -12.13 -14.55 -1.66
CA THR A 69 -12.02 -13.16 -1.19
C THR A 69 -11.14 -13.01 0.06
N GLN A 70 -10.67 -14.12 0.61
CA GLN A 70 -9.76 -14.15 1.76
C GLN A 70 -8.91 -15.40 1.71
N GLY A 71 -7.76 -15.37 2.38
CA GLY A 71 -6.92 -16.55 2.49
C GLY A 71 -5.74 -16.36 3.42
N PHE A 72 -4.91 -17.39 3.45
CA PHE A 72 -3.74 -17.46 4.32
C PHE A 72 -2.55 -18.07 3.58
N VAL A 73 -1.41 -17.40 3.64
CA VAL A 73 -0.12 -17.91 3.15
C VAL A 73 0.68 -18.41 4.34
N ASN A 74 0.87 -19.73 4.44
CA ASN A 74 1.63 -20.34 5.53
C ASN A 74 3.14 -20.13 5.35
N GLN A 75 3.79 -19.51 6.35
CA GLN A 75 5.23 -19.24 6.40
C GLN A 75 5.93 -19.95 7.58
N THR A 76 5.26 -20.92 8.22
CA THR A 76 5.78 -21.63 9.40
C THR A 76 7.12 -22.34 9.13
N LYS A 77 7.35 -22.79 7.89
CA LYS A 77 8.62 -23.44 7.49
C LYS A 77 9.84 -22.50 7.52
N VAL A 78 9.62 -21.19 7.56
CA VAL A 78 10.67 -20.17 7.62
C VAL A 78 11.12 -19.92 9.06
N LEU A 79 10.31 -20.32 10.04
CA LEU A 79 10.63 -20.15 11.45
C LEU A 79 11.60 -21.22 11.94
N SER A 80 12.50 -20.81 12.84
CA SER A 80 13.34 -21.73 13.61
C SER A 80 12.51 -22.59 14.57
N SER A 81 12.99 -23.79 14.89
CA SER A 81 12.32 -24.71 15.81
C SER A 81 12.12 -24.05 17.18
N GLY A 82 10.87 -23.78 17.56
CA GLY A 82 10.51 -23.17 18.85
C GLY A 82 9.69 -21.87 18.76
N ALA A 83 9.41 -21.37 17.54
CA ALA A 83 8.46 -20.29 17.37
C ALA A 83 7.01 -20.78 17.56
N PHE A 84 6.27 -20.11 18.44
CA PHE A 84 4.87 -20.41 18.75
C PHE A 84 3.94 -19.43 18.03
N GLY A 85 2.92 -19.93 17.35
CA GLY A 85 1.90 -19.12 16.65
C GLY A 85 1.73 -19.51 15.18
N GLU A 86 0.65 -19.01 14.56
CA GLU A 86 0.42 -19.13 13.13
C GLU A 86 1.25 -18.07 12.39
N ALA A 87 2.32 -18.49 11.73
CA ALA A 87 3.18 -17.60 10.96
C ALA A 87 2.78 -17.60 9.50
N GLY A 88 2.41 -16.42 9.01
CA GLY A 88 2.00 -16.27 7.64
C GLY A 88 1.29 -14.96 7.36
N ILE A 89 0.68 -14.89 6.19
CA ILE A 89 0.00 -13.68 5.70
C ILE A 89 -1.47 -14.00 5.55
N HIS A 90 -2.29 -13.48 6.46
CA HIS A 90 -3.73 -13.39 6.26
C HIS A 90 -4.02 -12.25 5.30
N TRP A 91 -4.79 -12.52 4.26
CA TRP A 91 -5.14 -11.53 3.26
C TRP A 91 -6.63 -11.54 2.95
N GLN A 92 -7.13 -10.40 2.51
CA GLN A 92 -8.50 -10.21 2.04
C GLN A 92 -8.50 -9.36 0.77
N LEU A 93 -9.43 -9.66 -0.13
CA LEU A 93 -9.65 -8.97 -1.38
C LEU A 93 -11.02 -8.29 -1.39
N GLU A 94 -11.10 -7.12 -2.01
CA GLU A 94 -12.34 -6.41 -2.28
C GLU A 94 -12.48 -6.09 -3.77
N ASN A 95 -13.74 -5.95 -4.21
CA ASN A 95 -14.12 -5.66 -5.60
C ASN A 95 -13.62 -6.71 -6.62
N VAL A 96 -13.40 -7.95 -6.21
CA VAL A 96 -12.93 -9.04 -7.10
C VAL A 96 -13.86 -9.25 -8.31
N ASP A 97 -15.14 -8.93 -8.18
CA ASP A 97 -16.16 -9.00 -9.22
C ASP A 97 -15.95 -7.95 -10.34
N THR A 98 -15.19 -6.89 -10.08
CA THR A 98 -14.83 -5.88 -11.08
C THR A 98 -13.53 -6.20 -11.82
N PHE A 99 -12.88 -7.33 -11.52
CA PHE A 99 -11.65 -7.73 -12.19
C PHE A 99 -11.90 -8.08 -13.66
N ASP A 100 -11.24 -7.34 -14.54
CA ASP A 100 -11.19 -7.59 -15.97
C ASP A 100 -9.80 -8.11 -16.35
N LEU A 101 -9.72 -9.31 -16.89
CA LEU A 101 -8.47 -9.89 -17.34
C LEU A 101 -7.75 -9.01 -18.40
N GLN A 102 -8.51 -8.30 -19.23
CA GLN A 102 -7.97 -7.38 -20.23
C GLN A 102 -7.74 -5.96 -19.69
N GLY A 103 -8.13 -5.69 -18.44
CA GLY A 103 -7.97 -4.40 -17.79
C GLY A 103 -6.51 -3.96 -17.71
N ASN A 104 -6.27 -2.66 -17.90
CA ASN A 104 -4.94 -2.07 -17.87
C ASN A 104 -4.65 -1.49 -16.47
N TYR A 105 -4.41 -2.38 -15.51
CA TYR A 105 -4.08 -2.02 -14.13
C TYR A 105 -2.65 -1.50 -14.05
N THR A 106 -2.49 -0.18 -14.00
CA THR A 106 -1.19 0.51 -13.94
C THR A 106 -1.08 1.42 -12.73
N SER A 107 -2.22 1.83 -12.17
CA SER A 107 -2.26 2.72 -11.02
C SER A 107 -2.25 1.92 -9.73
N VAL A 108 -1.45 2.35 -8.77
CA VAL A 108 -1.37 1.72 -7.45
C VAL A 108 -1.54 2.75 -6.36
N LEU A 109 -2.46 2.52 -5.43
CA LEU A 109 -2.55 3.26 -4.18
C LEU A 109 -2.02 2.37 -3.06
N TYR A 110 -0.94 2.79 -2.43
CA TYR A 110 -0.41 2.17 -1.22
C TYR A 110 -0.91 2.94 0.00
N HIS A 111 -1.46 2.24 0.98
CA HIS A 111 -1.93 2.83 2.22
C HIS A 111 -1.54 1.95 3.41
N GLN A 112 -0.67 2.46 4.26
CA GLN A 112 -0.28 1.87 5.52
C GLN A 112 -0.09 3.04 6.48
N HIS A 113 -1.15 3.35 7.22
CA HIS A 113 -1.29 4.58 7.99
C HIS A 113 -1.74 4.29 9.41
N ILE A 114 -1.22 5.06 10.37
CA ILE A 114 -1.60 5.02 11.78
C ILE A 114 -2.20 6.38 12.13
N PRO A 115 -3.53 6.47 12.35
CA PRO A 115 -4.14 7.69 12.83
C PRO A 115 -3.58 8.03 14.23
N ASN A 116 -3.08 9.25 14.39
CA ASN A 116 -2.51 9.76 15.65
C ASN A 116 -1.41 8.84 16.24
N PRO A 117 -0.25 8.70 15.56
CA PRO A 117 0.79 7.77 15.97
C PRO A 117 1.39 8.16 17.33
N ALA A 118 1.51 7.18 18.23
CA ALA A 118 2.07 7.39 19.57
C ALA A 118 3.59 7.66 19.57
N SER A 119 4.29 7.29 18.49
CA SER A 119 5.73 7.47 18.32
C SER A 119 6.03 8.26 17.05
N HIS A 120 7.10 9.05 17.08
CA HIS A 120 7.61 9.76 15.90
C HIS A 120 7.98 8.78 14.76
N ASP A 121 8.52 7.61 15.10
CA ASP A 121 8.91 6.58 14.14
C ASP A 121 7.73 5.96 13.38
N TRP A 122 6.50 6.22 13.83
CA TRP A 122 5.26 5.73 13.23
C TRP A 122 4.52 6.80 12.42
N LYS A 123 5.13 7.98 12.26
CA LYS A 123 4.59 9.05 11.43
C LYS A 123 4.86 8.79 9.95
N PRO A 124 4.06 9.39 9.05
CA PRO A 124 4.33 9.37 7.63
C PRO A 124 5.79 9.74 7.29
N GLY A 125 6.36 9.10 6.28
CA GLY A 125 7.75 9.30 5.87
C GLY A 125 8.80 8.59 6.73
N HIS A 126 8.38 7.82 7.74
CA HIS A 126 9.23 6.86 8.46
C HIS A 126 8.98 5.43 7.97
N TYR A 127 9.94 4.52 8.20
CA TYR A 127 9.80 3.11 7.80
C TYR A 127 8.56 2.45 8.40
N ALA A 128 7.75 1.84 7.53
CA ALA A 128 6.60 1.04 7.92
C ALA A 128 6.99 -0.38 8.31
N GLU A 129 6.05 -1.10 8.93
CA GLU A 129 6.21 -2.52 9.28
C GLU A 129 6.17 -3.45 8.07
N ARG A 130 5.68 -2.99 6.92
CA ARG A 130 5.61 -3.78 5.68
C ARG A 130 6.21 -3.00 4.51
N VAL A 131 6.90 -3.72 3.63
CA VAL A 131 7.39 -3.21 2.35
C VAL A 131 6.58 -3.84 1.23
N ALA A 132 6.21 -3.03 0.25
CA ALA A 132 5.59 -3.47 -0.98
C ALA A 132 6.50 -3.18 -2.18
N MET A 133 6.57 -4.12 -3.12
CA MET A 133 7.22 -3.91 -4.41
C MET A 133 6.30 -4.35 -5.53
N ILE A 134 6.16 -3.52 -6.56
CA ILE A 134 5.27 -3.73 -7.70
C ILE A 134 6.11 -4.10 -8.92
N TYR A 135 5.70 -5.14 -9.63
CA TYR A 135 6.41 -5.69 -10.78
C TYR A 135 5.50 -5.79 -12.00
N GLY A 136 6.10 -5.64 -13.19
CA GLY A 136 5.42 -5.89 -14.46
C GLY A 136 5.35 -7.37 -14.82
N GLY A 137 6.37 -8.14 -14.41
CA GLY A 137 6.39 -9.60 -14.57
C GLY A 137 5.52 -10.32 -13.55
N THR A 138 5.18 -11.57 -13.85
CA THR A 138 4.64 -12.52 -12.87
C THR A 138 5.75 -13.00 -11.93
N SER A 139 5.36 -13.52 -10.77
CA SER A 139 6.25 -14.08 -9.74
C SER A 139 7.35 -13.11 -9.29
N CYS A 140 7.02 -11.80 -9.29
CA CYS A 140 7.87 -10.71 -8.83
C CYS A 140 9.18 -10.61 -9.60
N THR A 141 9.07 -10.73 -10.93
CA THR A 141 10.20 -10.63 -11.84
C THR A 141 10.19 -9.30 -12.60
N GLU A 142 11.39 -8.81 -12.93
CA GLU A 142 11.58 -7.66 -13.83
C GLU A 142 11.50 -8.06 -15.31
N ALA A 143 11.30 -9.36 -15.60
CA ALA A 143 11.18 -9.84 -16.96
C ALA A 143 9.92 -9.27 -17.62
N ASN A 144 10.05 -8.76 -18.85
CA ASN A 144 8.91 -8.24 -19.58
C ASN A 144 8.00 -9.39 -20.06
N PRO A 145 6.71 -9.41 -19.68
CA PRO A 145 5.77 -10.45 -20.11
C PRO A 145 5.59 -10.58 -21.63
N SER A 146 5.93 -9.52 -22.37
CA SER A 146 5.82 -9.49 -23.85
C SER A 146 6.92 -10.31 -24.55
N GLY A 147 7.83 -10.94 -23.80
CA GLY A 147 8.95 -11.73 -24.35
C GLY A 147 10.12 -10.89 -24.87
N ASN A 148 10.09 -9.57 -24.67
CA ASN A 148 11.24 -8.70 -24.92
C ASN A 148 12.31 -8.90 -23.83
N LYS A 149 13.59 -8.81 -24.20
CA LYS A 149 14.73 -8.88 -23.26
C LYS A 149 14.87 -7.63 -22.38
N THR A 150 14.15 -6.55 -22.68
CA THR A 150 14.12 -5.35 -21.84
C THR A 150 13.52 -5.68 -20.47
N LEU A 151 14.23 -5.35 -19.39
CA LEU A 151 13.72 -5.46 -18.03
C LEU A 151 12.77 -4.29 -17.72
N LEU A 152 11.72 -4.57 -16.97
CA LEU A 152 10.79 -3.58 -16.45
C LEU A 152 11.20 -3.25 -15.01
N PRO A 153 11.44 -1.98 -14.66
CA PRO A 153 11.88 -1.61 -13.32
C PRO A 153 10.77 -1.89 -12.31
N TRP A 154 11.10 -2.34 -11.10
CA TRP A 154 10.11 -2.47 -10.03
C TRP A 154 9.91 -1.14 -9.28
N TYR A 155 8.74 -0.95 -8.68
CA TYR A 155 8.41 0.23 -7.88
C TYR A 155 8.12 -0.14 -6.44
N GLY A 156 8.75 0.54 -5.48
CA GLY A 156 8.71 0.18 -4.05
C GLY A 156 8.02 1.21 -3.14
N PHE A 157 7.39 0.70 -2.09
CA PHE A 157 6.85 1.45 -0.95
C PHE A 157 7.36 0.86 0.36
N SER A 158 7.92 1.68 1.24
CA SER A 158 8.40 1.24 2.55
C SER A 158 8.18 2.25 3.68
N CYS A 159 7.53 3.39 3.43
CA CYS A 159 7.18 4.33 4.49
C CYS A 159 5.75 4.13 5.03
N TRP A 160 5.48 4.57 6.25
CA TRP A 160 4.13 4.94 6.66
C TRP A 160 3.61 6.01 5.72
N SER A 161 2.37 5.86 5.27
CA SER A 161 1.71 6.81 4.39
C SER A 161 0.98 7.89 5.18
N GLU A 162 0.74 9.01 4.52
CA GLU A 162 -0.28 9.99 4.94
C GLU A 162 -1.67 9.34 4.95
N ASP A 163 -2.66 10.05 5.52
CA ASP A 163 -4.05 9.61 5.69
C ASP A 163 -4.71 9.14 4.38
N GLU A 164 -4.35 9.77 3.25
CA GLU A 164 -4.90 9.42 1.92
C GLU A 164 -4.07 8.35 1.20
N GLY A 165 -3.05 7.79 1.84
CA GLY A 165 -2.12 6.87 1.20
C GLY A 165 -1.15 7.57 0.26
N SER A 166 -0.58 6.81 -0.66
CA SER A 166 0.39 7.32 -1.63
C SER A 166 0.26 6.59 -2.94
N CYS A 167 0.18 7.40 -3.99
CA CYS A 167 -0.07 6.90 -5.32
C CYS A 167 1.21 6.71 -6.14
N GLY A 168 1.19 5.67 -6.97
CA GLY A 168 2.04 5.54 -8.14
C GLY A 168 1.28 5.16 -9.41
N THR A 169 1.92 5.34 -10.56
CA THR A 169 1.45 4.77 -11.83
C THR A 169 2.64 4.18 -12.57
N THR A 170 2.60 2.87 -12.82
CA THR A 170 3.65 2.14 -13.53
C THR A 170 3.52 2.37 -15.04
N PRO A 171 4.63 2.33 -15.80
CA PRO A 171 4.60 2.44 -17.26
C PRO A 171 4.12 1.15 -17.96
N TYR A 172 3.76 0.13 -17.18
CA TYR A 172 3.34 -1.19 -17.63
C TYR A 172 2.18 -1.71 -16.77
N LYS A 173 1.44 -2.70 -17.27
CA LYS A 173 0.41 -3.42 -16.49
C LYS A 173 1.07 -4.20 -15.35
N ILE A 174 0.50 -4.10 -14.16
CA ILE A 174 0.95 -4.82 -12.97
C ILE A 174 0.76 -6.33 -13.19
N GLY A 175 1.86 -7.07 -13.11
CA GLY A 175 1.87 -8.53 -13.21
C GLY A 175 1.83 -9.21 -11.84
N SER A 176 2.56 -8.66 -10.88
CA SER A 176 2.65 -9.18 -9.51
C SER A 176 3.08 -8.11 -8.52
N PHE A 177 2.93 -8.40 -7.23
CA PHE A 177 3.48 -7.59 -6.16
C PHE A 177 4.09 -8.45 -5.06
N ASN A 178 5.20 -7.99 -4.50
CA ASN A 178 5.85 -8.59 -3.34
C ASN A 178 5.41 -7.86 -2.08
N LEU A 179 5.15 -8.63 -1.03
CA LEU A 179 4.95 -8.12 0.32
C LEU A 179 6.01 -8.71 1.25
N GLY A 180 6.77 -7.85 1.93
CA GLY A 180 7.79 -8.24 2.90
C GLY A 180 7.66 -7.50 4.23
N SER A 181 8.46 -7.90 5.20
CA SER A 181 8.65 -7.15 6.44
C SER A 181 9.40 -5.84 6.17
N GLY A 182 9.06 -4.80 6.94
CA GLY A 182 9.85 -3.59 7.09
C GLY A 182 11.31 -3.90 7.38
N VAL A 183 12.23 -3.17 6.72
CA VAL A 183 13.68 -3.34 6.89
C VAL A 183 14.12 -2.76 8.25
N ASP A 184 15.08 -3.44 8.87
CA ASP A 184 15.76 -3.01 10.08
C ASP A 184 16.39 -1.60 9.90
N LYS A 185 16.10 -0.71 10.85
CA LYS A 185 16.40 0.74 10.88
C LYS A 185 17.89 1.13 10.76
N LYS A 186 18.81 0.21 10.50
CA LYS A 186 20.24 0.39 10.79
C LYS A 186 21.09 1.01 9.68
N ASN A 187 20.71 0.94 8.40
CA ASN A 187 21.64 1.31 7.31
C ASN A 187 21.04 2.09 6.11
N GLN A 188 19.80 2.58 6.19
CA GLN A 188 19.19 3.35 5.09
C GLN A 188 18.59 4.64 5.62
N HIS A 189 18.96 5.77 5.02
CA HIS A 189 18.64 7.11 5.52
C HIS A 189 17.21 7.57 5.20
N THR A 190 16.52 6.93 4.25
CA THR A 190 15.17 7.33 3.80
C THR A 190 14.38 6.12 3.31
N CYS A 191 13.14 5.98 3.76
CA CYS A 191 12.19 5.00 3.21
C CYS A 191 11.70 5.41 1.81
N TRP A 192 11.02 4.50 1.12
CA TRP A 192 10.62 4.62 -0.28
C TRP A 192 9.13 4.95 -0.43
N MET A 193 8.83 5.91 -1.31
CA MET A 193 7.47 6.25 -1.73
C MET A 193 7.41 6.22 -3.24
N PHE A 194 6.81 5.15 -3.78
CA PHE A 194 6.79 4.84 -5.21
C PHE A 194 8.18 5.02 -5.88
N ALA A 195 9.19 4.40 -5.26
CA ALA A 195 10.57 4.48 -5.70
C ALA A 195 10.85 3.48 -6.83
N GLU A 196 11.40 3.96 -7.95
CA GLU A 196 11.85 3.09 -9.05
C GLU A 196 13.17 2.42 -8.65
N GLU A 197 13.22 1.10 -8.63
CA GLU A 197 14.41 0.32 -8.25
C GLU A 197 15.02 0.73 -6.89
N GLY A 198 14.19 1.27 -5.99
CA GLY A 198 14.62 1.78 -4.68
C GLY A 198 15.27 3.17 -4.72
N ALA A 199 15.36 3.80 -5.89
CA ALA A 199 15.65 5.22 -6.02
C ALA A 199 14.40 6.02 -5.65
N ALA A 200 14.40 6.62 -4.46
CA ALA A 200 13.30 7.48 -4.05
C ALA A 200 13.25 8.73 -4.95
N PRO A 201 12.15 9.00 -5.67
CA PRO A 201 11.94 10.34 -6.19
C PRO A 201 11.93 11.29 -5.00
N ARG A 202 12.65 12.41 -5.09
CA ARG A 202 12.49 13.51 -4.13
C ARG A 202 11.07 14.03 -4.31
N VAL A 203 10.12 13.54 -3.51
CA VAL A 203 8.76 14.05 -3.52
C VAL A 203 8.83 15.49 -3.03
N SER A 204 8.77 16.43 -3.98
CA SER A 204 8.41 17.81 -3.72
C SER A 204 7.00 17.80 -3.16
N THR A 205 6.88 18.03 -1.87
CA THR A 205 5.61 18.21 -1.16
C THR A 205 4.72 19.22 -1.89
N SER A 206 3.56 18.72 -2.34
CA SER A 206 2.31 19.38 -2.72
C SER A 206 2.34 20.72 -3.50
N PHE A 207 1.81 20.68 -4.71
CA PHE A 207 1.41 21.85 -5.52
C PHE A 207 0.10 22.53 -5.02
N TRP A 208 -0.30 22.30 -3.75
CA TRP A 208 -1.54 22.82 -3.17
C TRP A 208 -1.33 23.85 -2.04
N SER A 209 -0.10 24.21 -1.72
CA SER A 209 0.25 25.20 -0.68
C SER A 209 0.63 26.60 -1.22
N MET A 210 0.42 26.89 -2.50
CA MET A 210 0.58 28.24 -3.09
C MET A 210 -0.69 28.71 -3.82
N LEU A 211 -1.82 28.77 -3.12
CA LEU A 211 -2.94 29.63 -3.51
C LEU A 211 -3.59 30.22 -2.25
N GLY A 212 -2.74 30.73 -1.36
CA GLY A 212 -3.12 31.61 -0.29
C GLY A 212 -2.29 32.88 -0.38
N ILE A 213 -2.97 34.01 -0.61
CA ILE A 213 -2.51 35.40 -0.47
C ILE A 213 -1.81 36.00 -1.71
N LEU A 214 -2.58 36.79 -2.49
CA LEU A 214 -2.38 38.24 -2.73
C LEU A 214 -3.21 38.74 -3.95
N VAL A 215 -4.48 39.09 -3.74
CA VAL A 215 -5.11 40.21 -4.46
C VAL A 215 -5.93 41.02 -3.44
N GLY A 216 -5.19 41.73 -2.59
CA GLY A 216 -5.72 42.77 -1.74
C GLY A 216 -4.89 44.03 -1.97
N THR A 217 -5.30 44.85 -2.94
CA THR A 217 -5.16 46.32 -3.04
C THR A 217 -5.37 46.74 -4.50
N TYR A 218 -5.94 47.94 -4.67
CA TYR A 218 -6.43 48.58 -5.91
C TYR A 218 -7.91 48.39 -6.25
N LEU A 219 -8.76 49.13 -5.51
CA LEU A 219 -9.70 50.10 -6.09
C LEU A 219 -10.25 50.99 -4.95
N ALA A 220 -9.35 51.77 -4.35
CA ALA A 220 -9.72 53.00 -3.65
C ALA A 220 -9.40 54.17 -4.59
N PHE A 221 -10.14 54.28 -5.69
CA PHE A 221 -10.21 55.47 -6.53
C PHE A 221 -11.51 55.35 -7.33
N TRP A 222 -12.40 56.36 -7.21
CA TRP A 222 -13.76 56.48 -7.79
C TRP A 222 -14.97 56.30 -6.87
N LEU A 223 -14.94 56.89 -5.66
CA LEU A 223 -16.16 57.44 -5.04
C LEU A 223 -15.89 58.83 -4.43
N ALA A 224 -15.23 59.69 -5.20
CA ALA A 224 -15.16 61.12 -4.95
C ALA A 224 -15.36 61.88 -6.27
N LEU A 225 -16.60 61.84 -6.77
CA LEU A 225 -17.24 62.84 -7.62
C LEU A 225 -18.75 62.58 -7.64
#